data_AF-A0A1F3SFR7-F1
#
_entry.id   AF-A0A1F3SFR7-F1
#
_cell.length_a   1.000
_cell.length_b   1.000
_cell.length_c   1.000
_cell.angle_alpha   90.00
_cell.angle_beta   90.00
_cell.angle_gamma   90.00
#
_symmetry.space_group_name_H-M   'P 1'
#
loop_
_entity.id
_entity.type
_entity.pdbx_description
1 polymer ?
#
loop_
_entity_poly.entity_id
_entity_poly.type
_entity_poly.pdbx_seq_one_letter_code
_entity_poly.pdbx_strand_id
1 'polypeptide(L)'
;MSIILGSLLFWGLSAFAASNTCIECHTDELDKPFKHKAAVEDCSSCHDPDHEVRTGHPYRLYEATNKLCLKCHEFRPGFPSYGNASVGHPIDGHPTSRMKDPLHPEREFNCISCHNPHSSKMETLFRYDYSKNSVYQGHLCAVCHWNIIFVGEPPTPPPWHQ
;
A
#
# COMPACT_ATOMS: atom_id res chain seq x y z
N MET A 1 31.90 -32.56 46.65
CA MET A 1 30.63 -32.29 47.35
C MET A 1 30.47 -30.78 47.40
N SER A 2 29.41 -30.27 46.80
CA SER A 2 28.84 -28.92 47.02
C SER A 2 29.47 -27.71 46.32
N ILE A 3 28.74 -26.71 45.79
CA ILE A 3 27.46 -26.61 45.06
C ILE A 3 27.65 -25.39 44.15
N ILE A 4 27.48 -25.60 42.83
CA ILE A 4 26.96 -24.71 41.76
C ILE A 4 27.13 -23.19 41.93
N LEU A 5 28.05 -22.64 41.13
CA LEU A 5 28.03 -21.26 40.61
C LEU A 5 26.81 -21.03 39.71
N GLY A 6 26.30 -19.81 39.71
CA GLY A 6 25.69 -19.23 38.52
C GLY A 6 24.26 -18.77 38.71
N SER A 7 24.10 -17.55 39.22
CA SER A 7 22.89 -16.76 39.12
C SER A 7 22.50 -16.63 37.64
N LEU A 8 21.54 -17.44 37.19
CA LEU A 8 20.88 -17.28 35.90
C LEU A 8 20.02 -16.02 35.98
N LEU A 9 20.63 -14.87 35.69
CA LEU A 9 19.93 -13.66 35.29
C LEU A 9 19.29 -13.93 33.93
N PHE A 10 18.07 -14.46 33.97
CA PHE A 10 17.12 -14.42 32.87
C PHE A 10 16.79 -12.94 32.57
N TRP A 11 17.62 -12.30 31.76
CA TRP A 11 17.19 -11.12 31.03
C TRP A 11 16.38 -11.62 29.84
N GLY A 12 15.11 -11.91 30.10
CA GLY A 12 14.13 -12.02 29.03
C GLY A 12 14.15 -10.70 28.28
N LEU A 13 14.68 -10.71 27.05
CA LEU A 13 14.38 -9.65 26.11
C LEU A 13 12.87 -9.70 25.89
N SER A 14 12.15 -8.81 26.58
CA SER A 14 10.83 -8.40 26.15
C SER A 14 11.01 -7.81 24.76
N ALA A 15 10.76 -8.63 23.73
CA ALA A 15 10.40 -8.11 22.44
C ALA A 15 9.15 -7.26 22.67
N PHE A 16 9.33 -5.95 22.78
CA PHE A 16 8.23 -5.02 22.61
C PHE A 16 7.75 -5.25 21.17
N ALA A 17 6.72 -6.09 21.01
CA ALA A 17 5.87 -5.98 19.84
C ALA A 17 5.41 -4.52 19.85
N ALA A 18 5.87 -3.73 18.88
CA ALA A 18 5.39 -2.38 18.71
C ALA A 18 3.88 -2.49 18.49
N SER A 19 3.10 -2.28 19.55
CA SER A 19 1.67 -2.10 19.41
C SER A 19 1.51 -0.86 18.53
N ASN A 20 0.89 -1.04 17.38
CA ASN A 20 0.66 0.02 16.40
C ASN A 20 -0.30 1.07 16.97
N THR A 21 0.17 1.93 17.88
CA THR A 21 -0.59 3.01 18.53
C THR A 21 -1.04 4.07 17.54
N CYS A 22 -0.45 4.10 16.34
CA CYS A 22 -0.82 5.01 15.27
C CYS A 22 -2.32 4.90 14.94
N ILE A 23 -2.88 3.67 14.99
CA ILE A 23 -4.28 3.41 14.60
C ILE A 23 -5.28 3.92 15.63
N GLU A 24 -4.85 4.25 16.86
CA GLU A 24 -5.75 4.81 17.88
C GLU A 24 -6.31 6.17 17.44
N CYS A 25 -5.56 6.89 16.59
CA CYS A 25 -5.99 8.14 15.97
C CYS A 25 -6.23 7.99 14.45
N HIS A 26 -5.43 7.18 13.74
CA HIS A 26 -5.53 6.95 12.30
C HIS A 26 -6.36 5.70 11.97
N THR A 27 -7.59 5.67 12.47
CA THR A 27 -8.46 4.49 12.42
C THR A 27 -8.90 4.09 11.01
N ASP A 28 -8.95 5.06 10.10
CA ASP A 28 -9.43 4.92 8.72
C ASP A 28 -8.43 4.21 7.81
N GLU A 29 -7.13 4.24 8.11
CA GLU A 29 -6.11 3.66 7.24
C GLU A 29 -6.28 2.12 7.07
N LEU A 30 -6.81 1.45 8.10
CA LEU A 30 -6.97 -0.01 8.13
C LEU A 30 -8.43 -0.45 8.32
N ASP A 31 -9.41 0.38 7.94
CA ASP A 31 -10.84 0.10 8.15
C ASP A 31 -11.46 -0.85 7.10
N LYS A 32 -10.78 -1.10 5.98
CA LYS A 32 -11.32 -1.90 4.87
C LYS A 32 -11.00 -3.39 4.95
N PRO A 33 -11.75 -4.25 4.22
CA PRO A 33 -11.58 -5.70 4.28
C PRO A 33 -10.21 -6.21 3.86
N PHE A 34 -9.64 -5.68 2.77
CA PHE A 34 -8.33 -6.10 2.29
C PHE A 34 -7.26 -5.19 2.86
N LYS A 35 -6.52 -5.68 3.85
CA LYS A 35 -5.48 -4.92 4.55
C LYS A 35 -4.10 -5.34 4.06
N HIS A 36 -3.24 -4.37 3.85
CA HIS A 36 -1.85 -4.62 3.53
C HIS A 36 -1.15 -5.14 4.78
N LYS A 37 -0.65 -6.37 4.72
CA LYS A 37 -0.01 -7.02 5.87
C LYS A 37 1.09 -6.16 6.50
N ALA A 38 1.94 -5.54 5.67
CA ALA A 38 2.99 -4.65 6.18
C ALA A 38 2.45 -3.47 7.00
N ALA A 39 1.33 -2.87 6.58
CA ALA A 39 0.71 -1.76 7.30
C ALA A 39 0.00 -2.20 8.59
N VAL A 40 -0.51 -3.43 8.64
CA VAL A 40 -1.09 -4.03 9.86
C VAL A 40 0.01 -4.29 10.90
N GLU A 41 1.16 -4.79 10.45
CA GLU A 41 2.26 -5.19 11.33
C GLU A 41 3.09 -4.00 11.82
N ASP A 42 3.42 -3.03 10.96
CA ASP A 42 4.28 -1.91 11.33
C ASP A 42 4.10 -0.66 10.42
N CYS A 43 3.46 0.38 10.96
CA CYS A 43 3.38 1.70 10.32
C CYS A 43 4.75 2.35 10.12
N SER A 44 5.67 2.11 11.06
CA SER A 44 6.99 2.75 11.08
C SER A 44 7.98 2.16 10.08
N SER A 45 7.58 1.10 9.37
CA SER A 45 8.34 0.56 8.24
C SER A 45 8.40 1.53 7.04
N CYS A 46 7.38 2.40 6.92
CA CYS A 46 7.24 3.35 5.80
C CYS A 46 7.19 4.80 6.27
N HIS A 47 6.55 5.07 7.40
CA HIS A 47 6.33 6.41 7.94
C HIS A 47 7.23 6.68 9.15
N ASP A 48 7.70 7.92 9.31
CA ASP A 48 8.28 8.35 10.56
C ASP A 48 7.20 8.48 11.64
N PRO A 49 7.28 7.77 12.77
CA PRO A 49 6.28 7.84 13.82
C PRO A 49 6.28 9.20 14.54
N ASP A 50 7.36 9.96 14.48
CA ASP A 50 7.44 11.30 15.08
C ASP A 50 6.75 12.33 14.17
N HIS A 51 5.75 13.03 14.71
CA HIS A 51 4.97 14.05 13.99
C HIS A 51 5.75 15.36 13.85
N GLU A 52 6.83 15.54 14.60
CA GLU A 52 7.69 16.74 14.57
C GLU A 52 8.80 16.61 13.52
N VAL A 53 9.14 15.39 13.12
CA VAL A 53 10.20 15.11 12.12
C VAL A 53 9.70 15.38 10.70
N ARG A 54 10.55 16.04 9.91
CA ARG A 54 10.35 16.26 8.48
C ARG A 54 11.32 15.39 7.69
N THR A 55 10.82 14.31 7.10
CA THR A 55 11.62 13.41 6.26
C THR A 55 11.96 13.97 4.88
N GLY A 56 11.31 15.07 4.48
CA GLY A 56 11.42 15.63 3.13
C GLY A 56 10.53 14.95 2.09
N HIS A 57 9.72 13.96 2.49
CA HIS A 57 8.72 13.32 1.64
C HIS A 57 7.30 13.52 2.18
N PRO A 58 6.27 13.49 1.30
CA PRO A 58 4.87 13.58 1.74
C PRO A 58 4.54 12.52 2.79
N TYR A 59 3.62 12.86 3.70
CA TYR A 59 3.13 11.94 4.73
C TYR A 59 4.23 11.32 5.61
N ARG A 60 5.39 11.99 5.76
CA ARG A 60 6.53 11.52 6.55
C ARG A 60 7.10 10.18 6.09
N LEU A 61 7.02 9.89 4.80
CA LEU A 61 7.67 8.72 4.23
C LEU A 61 9.20 8.85 4.34
N TYR A 62 9.91 7.74 4.59
CA TYR A 62 11.39 7.80 4.62
C TYR A 62 12.03 7.98 3.24
N GLU A 63 11.35 7.55 2.18
CA GLU A 63 11.83 7.63 0.79
C GLU A 63 10.68 7.88 -0.18
N ALA A 64 11.00 8.11 -1.45
CA ALA A 64 10.00 8.18 -2.52
C ALA A 64 9.17 6.88 -2.59
N THR A 65 7.87 7.00 -2.87
CA THR A 65 6.88 5.91 -2.77
C THR A 65 7.32 4.62 -3.45
N ASN A 66 7.67 4.66 -4.73
CA ASN A 66 8.10 3.45 -5.44
C ASN A 66 9.35 2.82 -4.81
N LYS A 67 10.29 3.63 -4.34
CA LYS A 67 11.52 3.12 -3.74
C LYS A 67 11.24 2.39 -2.43
N LEU A 68 10.27 2.86 -1.63
CA LEU A 68 9.80 2.14 -0.44
C LEU A 68 9.15 0.80 -0.81
N CYS A 69 8.23 0.79 -1.78
CA CYS A 69 7.56 -0.44 -2.20
C CYS A 69 8.57 -1.49 -2.66
N LEU A 70 9.58 -1.07 -3.44
CA LEU A 70 10.61 -1.93 -4.02
C LEU A 70 11.62 -2.47 -2.99
N LYS A 71 11.56 -2.06 -1.71
CA LYS A 71 12.34 -2.69 -0.63
C LYS A 71 11.87 -4.12 -0.35
N CYS A 72 10.60 -4.41 -0.61
CA CYS A 72 9.98 -5.71 -0.36
C CYS A 72 9.36 -6.33 -1.62
N HIS A 73 8.76 -5.52 -2.49
CA HIS A 73 8.11 -5.98 -3.71
C HIS A 73 9.10 -5.96 -4.88
N GLU A 74 9.55 -7.13 -5.31
CA GLU A 74 10.42 -7.22 -6.49
C GLU A 74 9.58 -7.18 -7.78
N PHE A 75 9.97 -6.28 -8.69
CA PHE A 75 9.44 -6.30 -10.04
C PHE A 75 10.14 -7.39 -10.85
N ARG A 76 9.44 -8.50 -11.08
CA ARG A 76 9.92 -9.56 -11.96
C ARG A 76 8.88 -9.83 -13.04
N PRO A 77 9.22 -9.63 -14.33
CA PRO A 77 8.37 -10.07 -15.43
C PRO A 77 8.02 -11.56 -15.26
N GLY A 78 6.74 -11.88 -15.13
CA GLY A 78 6.26 -13.27 -15.02
C GLY A 78 6.47 -13.97 -13.67
N PHE A 79 6.79 -13.26 -12.58
CA PHE A 79 6.94 -13.87 -11.25
C PHE A 79 5.73 -13.56 -10.37
N PRO A 80 4.98 -14.58 -9.91
CA PRO A 80 3.89 -14.36 -8.97
C PRO A 80 4.48 -13.93 -7.63
N SER A 81 4.25 -12.69 -7.23
CA SER A 81 4.44 -12.28 -5.84
C SER A 81 3.51 -13.13 -4.98
N TYR A 82 4.10 -14.06 -4.21
CA TYR A 82 3.45 -14.97 -3.26
C TYR A 82 1.99 -15.36 -3.59
N GLY A 83 1.83 -16.31 -4.52
CA GLY A 83 0.68 -17.25 -4.44
C GLY A 83 -0.43 -17.17 -5.49
N ASN A 84 -0.27 -16.50 -6.64
CA ASN A 84 -1.14 -16.75 -7.80
C ASN A 84 -0.45 -16.35 -9.11
N ALA A 85 -0.45 -17.25 -10.10
CA ALA A 85 0.25 -17.19 -11.39
C ALA A 85 -0.25 -16.11 -12.39
N SER A 86 -0.92 -15.04 -11.92
CA SER A 86 -1.48 -13.93 -12.73
C SER A 86 -1.07 -12.53 -12.25
N VAL A 87 -0.12 -12.43 -11.32
CA VAL A 87 0.10 -11.23 -10.46
C VAL A 87 1.35 -10.47 -10.89
N GLY A 88 1.21 -9.66 -11.94
CA GLY A 88 2.14 -8.60 -12.36
C GLY A 88 1.37 -7.32 -12.69
N HIS A 89 2.01 -6.30 -13.29
CA HIS A 89 1.25 -5.15 -13.83
C HIS A 89 0.19 -5.66 -14.81
N PRO A 90 -1.03 -5.08 -14.83
CA PRO A 90 -2.15 -5.59 -15.64
C PRO A 90 -1.82 -5.77 -17.13
N ILE A 91 -0.87 -4.99 -17.63
CA ILE A 91 -0.37 -5.02 -19.00
C ILE A 91 1.15 -4.84 -18.93
N ASP A 92 1.90 -5.68 -19.65
CA ASP A 92 3.36 -5.54 -19.75
C ASP A 92 3.73 -4.17 -20.36
N GLY A 93 4.74 -3.52 -19.79
CA GLY A 93 5.12 -2.17 -20.16
C GLY A 93 4.13 -1.06 -19.76
N HIS A 94 3.06 -1.35 -19.02
CA HIS A 94 2.19 -0.30 -18.49
C HIS A 94 3.00 0.64 -17.58
N PRO A 95 2.91 1.97 -17.76
CA PRO A 95 3.66 2.92 -16.96
C PRO A 95 3.37 2.76 -15.47
N THR A 96 4.42 2.85 -14.64
CA THR A 96 4.36 2.85 -13.16
C THR A 96 5.26 3.91 -12.52
N SER A 97 5.80 4.80 -13.35
CA SER A 97 6.59 5.95 -12.93
C SER A 97 6.65 6.97 -14.08
N ARG A 98 7.19 8.17 -13.79
CA ARG A 98 7.62 9.17 -14.78
C ARG A 98 6.50 9.81 -15.62
N MET A 99 5.24 9.61 -15.22
CA MET A 99 4.08 10.29 -15.80
C MET A 99 3.27 10.96 -14.69
N LYS A 100 2.28 11.78 -15.05
CA LYS A 100 1.29 12.30 -14.10
C LYS A 100 0.17 11.27 -13.90
N ASP A 101 -0.43 11.26 -12.73
CA ASP A 101 -1.62 10.47 -12.49
C ASP A 101 -2.79 10.98 -13.36
N PRO A 102 -3.42 10.14 -14.19
CA PRO A 102 -4.49 10.58 -15.10
C PRO A 102 -5.76 11.00 -14.37
N LEU A 103 -6.01 10.49 -13.16
CA LEU A 103 -7.15 10.85 -12.32
C LEU A 103 -6.84 12.01 -11.38
N HIS A 104 -5.57 12.14 -10.99
CA HIS A 104 -5.09 13.16 -10.06
C HIS A 104 -3.83 13.87 -10.60
N PRO A 105 -3.95 14.75 -11.62
CA PRO A 105 -2.81 15.30 -12.37
C PRO A 105 -1.83 16.15 -11.54
N GLU A 106 -2.17 16.48 -10.30
CA GLU A 106 -1.29 17.11 -9.32
C GLU A 106 -0.26 16.13 -8.72
N ARG A 107 -0.44 14.82 -8.94
CA ARG A 107 0.41 13.75 -8.41
C ARG A 107 1.24 13.09 -9.51
N GLU A 108 2.39 12.57 -9.12
CA GLU A 108 3.16 11.67 -9.98
C GLU A 108 2.52 10.29 -10.03
N PHE A 109 2.46 9.71 -11.23
CA PHE A 109 2.04 8.33 -11.44
C PHE A 109 3.04 7.38 -10.80
N ASN A 110 2.57 6.52 -9.90
CA ASN A 110 3.42 5.61 -9.14
C ASN A 110 2.60 4.39 -8.64
N CYS A 111 3.17 3.53 -7.80
CA CYS A 111 2.47 2.34 -7.29
C CYS A 111 1.12 2.67 -6.60
N ILE A 112 1.03 3.81 -5.91
CA ILE A 112 -0.18 4.18 -5.15
C ILE A 112 -1.28 4.86 -5.98
N SER A 113 -1.01 5.11 -7.27
CA SER A 113 -2.03 5.49 -8.26
C SER A 113 -3.06 4.40 -8.48
N CYS A 114 -2.65 3.14 -8.33
CA CYS A 114 -3.53 1.98 -8.47
C CYS A 114 -3.73 1.23 -7.14
N HIS A 115 -2.72 1.16 -6.27
CA HIS A 115 -2.79 0.40 -5.02
C HIS A 115 -2.93 1.31 -3.79
N ASN A 116 -3.78 0.94 -2.83
CA ASN A 116 -3.76 1.57 -1.51
C ASN A 116 -2.76 0.82 -0.62
N PRO A 117 -1.72 1.48 -0.07
CA PRO A 117 -0.68 0.81 0.71
C PRO A 117 -1.12 0.37 2.11
N HIS A 118 -2.34 0.74 2.54
CA HIS A 118 -2.88 0.41 3.87
C HIS A 118 -4.04 -0.58 3.76
N SER A 119 -5.15 -0.18 3.12
CA SER A 119 -6.30 -1.06 2.94
C SER A 119 -7.20 -0.67 1.76
N SER A 120 -7.89 -1.66 1.18
CA SER A 120 -8.86 -1.46 0.09
C SER A 120 -10.13 -2.31 0.22
N LYS A 121 -11.19 -1.90 -0.47
CA LYS A 121 -12.38 -2.71 -0.76
C LYS A 121 -12.13 -3.76 -1.84
N MET A 122 -11.07 -3.58 -2.65
CA MET A 122 -10.72 -4.49 -3.74
C MET A 122 -9.53 -5.37 -3.37
N GLU A 123 -9.53 -6.60 -3.89
CA GLU A 123 -8.42 -7.53 -3.79
C GLU A 123 -7.12 -6.93 -4.35
N THR A 124 -5.97 -7.48 -3.95
CA THR A 124 -4.64 -6.95 -4.31
C THR A 124 -4.44 -5.47 -3.97
N LEU A 125 -5.27 -4.94 -3.07
CA LEU A 125 -5.27 -3.55 -2.61
C LEU A 125 -5.57 -2.52 -3.70
N PHE A 126 -6.25 -2.87 -4.78
CA PHE A 126 -6.57 -1.87 -5.80
C PHE A 126 -7.45 -0.75 -5.22
N ARG A 127 -7.07 0.52 -5.39
CA ARG A 127 -7.60 1.67 -4.64
C ARG A 127 -9.08 1.94 -4.88
N TYR A 128 -9.53 1.81 -6.13
CA TYR A 128 -10.84 2.29 -6.56
C TYR A 128 -11.85 1.15 -6.63
N ASP A 129 -13.09 1.38 -6.20
CA ASP A 129 -14.16 0.41 -6.38
C ASP A 129 -14.53 0.31 -7.87
N TYR A 130 -14.22 -0.83 -8.48
CA TYR A 130 -14.61 -1.17 -9.85
C TYR A 130 -15.61 -2.34 -9.88
N SER A 131 -16.28 -2.65 -8.77
CA SER A 131 -17.25 -3.75 -8.68
C SER A 131 -18.35 -3.66 -9.75
N LYS A 132 -19.08 -4.75 -9.98
CA LYS A 132 -20.18 -4.80 -10.96
C LYS A 132 -21.27 -3.74 -10.72
N ASN A 133 -21.42 -3.29 -9.47
CA ASN A 133 -22.39 -2.29 -9.07
C ASN A 133 -21.83 -0.86 -9.09
N SER A 134 -20.52 -0.69 -9.33
CA SER A 134 -19.89 0.62 -9.51
C SER A 134 -20.19 1.19 -10.89
N VAL A 135 -19.87 2.47 -11.09
CA VAL A 135 -19.93 3.13 -12.41
C VAL A 135 -19.04 2.45 -13.47
N TYR A 136 -18.04 1.69 -13.04
CA TYR A 136 -17.10 0.96 -13.92
C TYR A 136 -17.59 -0.45 -14.28
N GLN A 137 -18.68 -0.94 -13.67
CA GLN A 137 -19.37 -2.18 -14.04
C GLN A 137 -18.45 -3.43 -14.13
N GLY A 138 -17.47 -3.56 -13.24
CA GLY A 138 -16.50 -4.67 -13.26
C GLY A 138 -15.24 -4.43 -14.09
N HIS A 139 -15.11 -3.30 -14.79
CA HIS A 139 -13.98 -3.02 -15.68
C HIS A 139 -12.92 -2.17 -15.00
N LEU A 140 -11.92 -2.83 -14.40
CA LEU A 140 -10.77 -2.19 -13.75
C LEU A 140 -10.12 -1.09 -14.59
N CYS A 141 -9.83 -1.38 -15.87
CA CYS A 141 -9.13 -0.46 -16.75
C CYS A 141 -9.94 0.81 -17.04
N ALA A 142 -11.27 0.74 -17.00
CA ALA A 142 -12.16 1.87 -17.25
C ALA A 142 -12.05 2.96 -16.18
N VAL A 143 -11.45 2.64 -15.02
CA VAL A 143 -11.17 3.62 -13.97
C VAL A 143 -10.33 4.78 -14.50
N CYS A 144 -9.34 4.50 -15.36
CA CYS A 144 -8.51 5.54 -15.98
C CYS A 144 -8.74 5.64 -17.50
N HIS A 145 -9.05 4.53 -18.17
CA HIS A 145 -9.20 4.43 -19.61
C HIS A 145 -10.67 4.31 -20.03
N TRP A 146 -11.51 5.23 -19.53
CA TRP A 146 -12.95 5.23 -19.78
C TRP A 146 -13.31 5.03 -21.26
N ASN A 147 -12.75 5.85 -22.14
CA ASN A 147 -13.04 5.86 -23.58
C ASN A 147 -12.55 4.61 -24.35
N ILE A 148 -11.76 3.74 -23.71
CA ILE A 148 -11.38 2.46 -24.30
C ILE A 148 -12.50 1.43 -24.11
N ILE A 149 -13.27 1.55 -23.02
CA ILE A 149 -14.26 0.55 -22.59
C ILE A 149 -15.69 1.04 -22.81
N PHE A 150 -15.96 2.32 -22.57
CA PHE A 150 -17.28 2.93 -22.62
C PHE A 150 -17.34 4.09 -23.61
N VAL A 151 -18.55 4.43 -24.02
CA VAL A 151 -18.86 5.60 -24.85
C VAL A 151 -19.43 6.70 -23.97
N GLY A 152 -18.99 7.95 -24.16
CA GLY A 152 -19.47 9.12 -23.43
C GLY A 152 -18.43 9.71 -22.48
N GLU A 153 -18.84 10.69 -21.68
CA GLU A 153 -17.95 11.35 -20.72
C GLU A 153 -17.59 10.42 -19.54
N PRO A 154 -16.33 10.44 -19.06
CA PRO A 154 -15.96 9.68 -17.87
C PRO A 154 -16.66 10.22 -16.62
N PRO A 155 -16.90 9.37 -15.62
CA PRO A 155 -17.36 9.83 -14.31
C PRO A 155 -16.32 10.76 -13.68
N THR A 156 -16.75 11.53 -12.69
CA THR A 156 -15.83 12.31 -11.87
C THR A 156 -14.77 11.39 -11.25
N PRO A 157 -13.47 11.76 -11.29
CA PRO A 157 -12.43 10.98 -10.66
C PRO A 157 -12.81 10.63 -9.22
N PRO A 158 -12.70 9.35 -8.80
CA PRO A 158 -12.92 8.98 -7.42
C PRO A 158 -11.99 9.80 -6.51
N PRO A 159 -12.39 10.12 -5.26
CA PRO A 159 -11.51 10.85 -4.35
C PRO A 159 -10.17 10.13 -4.20
N TRP A 160 -9.09 10.86 -3.92
CA TRP A 160 -7.85 10.18 -3.58
C TRP A 160 -8.07 9.40 -2.28
N HIS A 161 -8.20 10.08 -1.14
CA HIS A 161 -8.46 9.45 0.15
C HIS A 161 -9.86 8.78 0.14
N GLN A 162 -9.86 7.46 0.08
CA GLN A 162 -11.02 6.58 0.16
C GLN A 162 -10.63 5.42 1.03
#